data_AF-A0A9E3W3G7-F1
#
_entry.id   AF-A0A9E3W3G7-F1
#
_cell.length_a   1.000
_cell.length_b   1.000
_cell.length_c   1.000
_cell.angle_alpha   90.00
_cell.angle_beta   90.00
_cell.angle_gamma   90.00
#
_symmetry.space_group_name_H-M   'P 1'
#
loop_
_entity.id
_entity.type
_entity.pdbx_description
1 polymer ?
#
loop_
_entity_poly.entity_id
_entity_poly.type
_entity_poly.pdbx_seq_one_letter_code
_entity_poly.pdbx_strand_id
1 'polypeptide(L)' 'FYQVTFRKKIYGSLDQLQADLDAWIEHYNVERTHQGKMCCGRTPWETLQAGKALWAEKVTALN' A
#
# COMPACT_ATOMS: atom_id res chain seq x y z
N PHE A 1 6.99 6.06 6.50
CA PHE A 1 8.34 6.02 5.90
C PHE A 1 9.21 7.22 6.30
N TYR A 2 9.00 8.43 5.73
CA TYR A 2 9.96 9.56 5.78
C TYR A 2 10.48 9.96 7.16
N GLN A 3 9.60 10.22 8.13
CA GLN A 3 10.02 10.63 9.48
C GLN A 3 10.94 9.61 10.15
N VAL A 4 10.68 8.31 9.95
CA VAL A 4 11.49 7.23 10.52
C VAL A 4 12.79 7.09 9.76
N THR A 5 12.75 7.13 8.42
CA THR A 5 13.94 6.85 7.61
C THR A 5 14.99 7.95 7.70
N PHE A 6 14.58 9.22 7.74
CA PHE A 6 15.49 10.35 7.88
C PHE A 6 16.15 10.44 9.27
N ARG A 7 15.64 9.71 10.28
CA ARG A 7 16.32 9.53 11.57
C ARG A 7 17.31 8.37 11.59
N LYS A 8 17.27 7.48 10.60
CA LYS A 8 18.05 6.23 10.55
C LYS A 8 19.15 6.23 9.50
N LYS A 9 18.93 6.92 8.37
CA LYS A 9 19.80 6.91 7.20
C LYS A 9 19.93 8.31 6.63
N ILE A 10 21.16 8.74 6.36
CA ILE A 10 21.45 9.93 5.55
C ILE A 10 21.52 9.46 4.09
N TYR A 11 20.78 10.13 3.22
CA TYR A 11 20.72 9.81 1.80
C TYR A 11 21.66 10.70 1.01
N GLY A 12 22.48 10.11 0.14
CA GLY A 12 23.42 10.85 -0.71
C GLY A 12 22.81 11.32 -2.04
N SER A 13 21.68 10.75 -2.45
CA SER A 13 20.95 11.13 -3.65
C SER A 13 19.46 10.85 -3.51
N LEU A 14 18.65 11.46 -4.38
CA LEU A 14 17.22 11.20 -4.45
C LEU A 14 16.93 9.76 -4.87
N ASP A 15 17.72 9.18 -5.77
CA ASP A 15 17.53 7.80 -6.24
C ASP A 15 17.65 6.77 -5.11
N GLN A 16 18.58 6.99 -4.17
CA GLN A 16 18.71 6.11 -3.01
C GLN A 16 17.50 6.21 -2.07
N LEU A 17 16.92 7.41 -1.92
CA LEU A 17 15.69 7.60 -1.14
C LEU A 17 14.50 6.94 -1.84
N GLN A 18 14.41 7.07 -3.16
CA GLN A 18 13.34 6.50 -3.97
C GLN A 18 13.37 4.97 -3.90
N ALA A 19 14.54 4.34 -4.05
CA ALA A 19 14.66 2.88 -3.97
C ALA A 19 14.18 2.32 -2.61
N ASP A 20 14.56 2.96 -1.50
CA ASP A 20 14.09 2.56 -0.17
C ASP A 20 12.57 2.80 -0.01
N LEU A 21 12.04 3.88 -0.59
CA LEU A 21 10.62 4.19 -0.54
C LEU A 21 9.80 3.16 -1.31
N ASP A 22 10.23 2.79 -2.52
CA ASP A 22 9.56 1.82 -3.37
C ASP A 22 9.49 0.46 -2.68
N ALA A 23 10.61 -0.01 -2.12
CA ALA A 23 10.64 -1.24 -1.33
C ALA A 23 9.71 -1.17 -0.11
N TRP A 24 9.65 -0.02 0.57
CA TRP A 24 8.77 0.16 1.71
C TRP A 24 7.28 0.18 1.32
N ILE A 25 6.94 0.81 0.20
CA ILE A 25 5.57 0.86 -0.33
C ILE A 25 5.10 -0.55 -0.70
N GLU A 26 5.93 -1.33 -1.37
CA GLU A 26 5.62 -2.71 -1.75
C GLU A 26 5.29 -3.54 -0.51
N HIS A 27 6.20 -3.55 0.47
CA HIS A 27 5.99 -4.26 1.73
C HIS A 27 4.71 -3.79 2.44
N TYR A 28 4.49 -2.48 2.56
CA TYR A 28 3.34 -1.94 3.28
C TYR A 28 2.01 -2.28 2.60
N ASN A 29 1.95 -2.22 1.27
CA ASN A 29 0.70 -2.42 0.54
C ASN A 29 0.39 -3.90 0.26
N VAL A 30 1.41 -4.74 0.07
CA VAL A 30 1.26 -6.09 -0.47
C VAL A 30 1.59 -7.17 0.55
N GLU A 31 2.49 -6.93 1.50
CA GLU A 31 2.92 -7.95 2.46
C GLU A 31 2.34 -7.73 3.86
N ARG A 32 2.17 -6.47 4.28
CA ARG A 32 1.73 -6.13 5.62
C ARG A 32 0.20 -6.20 5.73
N THR A 33 -0.27 -7.08 6.60
CA THR A 33 -1.69 -7.15 6.95
C THR A 33 -2.08 -6.02 7.92
N HIS A 34 -3.26 -5.46 7.69
CA HIS A 34 -3.82 -4.40 8.53
C HIS A 34 -5.03 -4.93 9.29
N GLN A 35 -4.89 -5.13 10.61
CA GLN A 35 -5.96 -5.65 11.48
C GLN A 35 -7.08 -4.62 11.80
N GLY A 36 -7.05 -3.43 11.18
CA GLY A 36 -8.10 -2.43 11.35
C GLY A 36 -9.40 -2.81 10.64
N LYS A 37 -10.52 -2.20 11.10
CA LYS A 37 -11.89 -2.39 10.57
C LYS A 37 -11.99 -2.27 9.04
N MET A 38 -11.11 -1.50 8.41
CA MET A 38 -11.14 -1.24 6.97
C MET A 38 -10.57 -2.39 6.13
N CYS A 39 -9.49 -3.02 6.60
CA CYS A 39 -8.81 -4.07 5.84
C CYS A 39 -9.15 -5.48 6.36
N CYS A 40 -9.66 -5.59 7.59
CA CYS A 40 -10.10 -6.85 8.20
C CYS A 40 -9.00 -7.93 8.22
N GLY A 41 -7.76 -7.54 8.49
CA GLY A 41 -6.63 -8.47 8.51
C GLY A 41 -6.06 -8.80 7.12
N ARG A 42 -6.62 -8.23 6.04
CA ARG A 42 -6.03 -8.28 4.70
C ARG A 42 -4.98 -7.20 4.52
N THR A 43 -4.22 -7.30 3.45
CA THR A 43 -3.33 -6.23 3.02
C THR A 43 -4.14 -5.11 2.35
N PRO A 44 -3.60 -3.87 2.31
CA PRO A 44 -4.24 -2.77 1.59
C PRO A 44 -4.53 -3.12 0.13
N TRP A 45 -3.61 -3.82 -0.54
CA TRP A 45 -3.78 -4.25 -1.94
C TRP A 45 -4.94 -5.22 -2.12
N GLU A 46 -5.03 -6.26 -1.29
CA GLU A 46 -6.15 -7.22 -1.33
C GLU A 46 -7.50 -6.53 -1.10
N THR A 47 -7.52 -5.55 -0.18
CA THR A 47 -8.72 -4.76 0.11
C THR A 47 -9.15 -3.93 -1.09
N LEU A 48 -8.20 -3.28 -1.76
CA LEU A 48 -8.44 -2.50 -2.97
C LEU A 48 -8.99 -3.37 -4.11
N GLN A 49 -8.37 -4.51 -4.35
CA GLN A 49 -8.77 -5.43 -5.42
C GLN A 49 -10.19 -5.99 -5.19
N ALA A 50 -10.52 -6.33 -3.94
CA ALA A 50 -11.88 -6.74 -3.59
C ALA A 50 -12.89 -5.59 -3.84
N GLY A 51 -12.55 -4.36 -3.45
CA GLY A 51 -13.39 -3.18 -3.70
C GLY A 51 -13.62 -2.91 -5.18
N LYS A 52 -12.57 -3.07 -6.00
CA LYS A 52 -12.62 -2.91 -7.47
C LYS A 52 -13.58 -3.92 -8.12
N ALA A 53 -13.53 -5.18 -7.69
CA ALA A 53 -14.43 -6.22 -8.20
C ALA A 53 -15.90 -5.91 -7.87
N LEU A 54 -16.18 -5.53 -6.62
CA LEU A 54 -17.53 -5.13 -6.18
C LEU A 54 -18.07 -3.93 -6.96
N TRP A 55 -17.21 -2.95 -7.25
CA TRP A 55 -17.61 -1.81 -8.07
C TRP A 55 -17.95 -2.23 -9.51
N ALA A 56 -17.12 -3.07 -10.13
CA ALA A 56 -17.35 -3.53 -11.50
C ALA A 56 -18.67 -4.34 -11.62
N GLU A 57 -18.97 -5.19 -10.63
CA GLU A 57 -20.23 -5.92 -10.55
C GLU A 57 -21.43 -4.95 -10.49
N LYS A 58 -21.37 -3.95 -9.61
CA LYS A 58 -22.43 -2.95 -9.47
C LYS A 58 -22.66 -2.14 -10.73
N VAL A 59 -21.58 -1.68 -11.38
CA VAL A 59 -21.69 -0.90 -12.62
C VAL A 59 -22.27 -1.75 -13.74
N THR A 60 -21.86 -3.01 -13.84
CA THR A 60 -22.39 -3.93 -14.86
C THR A 60 -23.86 -4.23 -14.63
N ALA A 61 -24.30 -4.41 -13.38
CA ALA A 61 -25.70 -4.66 -13.04
C ALA A 61 -26.64 -3.46 -13.23
N LEU A 62 -26.09 -2.24 -13.37
CA LEU A 62 -26.85 -1.01 -13.56
C LEU A 62 -26.99 -0.60 -15.04
N ASN A 63 -26.21 -1.20 -15.94
CA ASN A 63 -26.23 -0.94 -17.38
C ASN A 63 -27.02 -2.03 -18.12
#